data_AF-A0A0F7PU79-F1
#
_entry.id   AF-A0A0F7PU79-F1
#
_cell.length_a   1.000
_cell.length_b   1.000
_cell.length_c   1.000
_cell.angle_alpha   90.00
_cell.angle_beta   90.00
_cell.angle_gamma   90.00
#
_symmetry.space_group_name_H-M   'P 1'
#
loop_
_entity.id
_entity.type
_entity.pdbx_description
1 polymer ?
#
loop_
_entity_poly.entity_id
_entity_poly.type
_entity_poly.pdbx_seq_one_letter_code
_entity_poly.pdbx_strand_id
1 'polypeptide(L)' 'MFRYLLAAAMPLALAGCTAANRPADVFSVNSPVESDLGIRNTHHHTVLNGYTHRVPVDPKPWRQQNDDRAPGAGAGS' A
#
# COMPACT_ATOMS: atom_id res chain seq x y z
N MET A 1 -47.79 9.39 7.96
CA MET A 1 -46.96 8.74 6.92
C MET A 1 -45.69 9.53 6.63
N PHE A 2 -45.77 10.84 6.38
CA PHE A 2 -44.61 11.71 6.12
C PHE A 2 -43.52 11.72 7.22
N ARG A 3 -43.92 11.62 8.49
CA ARG A 3 -42.98 11.54 9.63
C ARG A 3 -42.08 10.30 9.60
N TYR A 4 -42.58 9.17 9.10
CA TYR A 4 -41.80 7.94 8.98
C TYR A 4 -40.83 7.99 7.79
N LEU A 5 -41.22 8.68 6.72
CA LEU A 5 -40.34 8.94 5.57
C LEU A 5 -39.17 9.85 5.97
N LEU A 6 -39.43 10.87 6.78
CA LEU A 6 -38.39 11.73 7.35
C LEU A 6 -37.42 10.96 8.25
N ALA A 7 -37.95 10.13 9.15
CA ALA A 7 -37.13 9.31 10.04
C ALA A 7 -36.28 8.29 9.26
N ALA A 8 -36.80 7.75 8.15
CA ALA A 8 -36.06 6.83 7.28
C ALA A 8 -35.03 7.54 6.40
N ALA A 9 -35.29 8.77 5.96
CA ALA A 9 -34.40 9.52 5.08
C ALA A 9 -33.21 10.17 5.83
N MET A 10 -33.36 10.46 7.12
CA MET A 10 -32.34 11.15 7.90
C MET A 10 -30.99 10.40 7.97
N PRO A 11 -30.94 9.08 8.26
CA PRO A 11 -29.70 8.30 8.27
C PRO A 11 -29.00 8.26 6.90
N LEU A 12 -29.78 8.18 5.81
CA LEU A 12 -29.28 8.19 4.43
C LEU A 12 -28.64 9.54 4.08
N ALA A 13 -29.25 10.66 4.51
CA ALA A 13 -28.68 11.99 4.31
C ALA A 13 -27.38 12.20 5.11
N LEU A 14 -27.33 11.70 6.35
CA LEU A 14 -26.13 11.75 7.20
C LEU A 14 -24.97 10.89 6.65
N ALA A 15 -25.25 9.70 6.12
CA ALA A 15 -24.25 8.82 5.52
C ALA A 15 -23.62 9.42 4.24
N GLY A 16 -24.40 10.18 3.46
CA GLY A 16 -23.91 10.89 2.27
C GLY A 16 -22.93 12.02 2.59
N CYS A 17 -23.08 12.71 3.73
CA CYS A 17 -22.17 13.77 4.15
C CYS A 17 -20.80 13.24 4.63
N THR A 18 -20.73 12.03 5.19
CA THR A 18 -19.46 11.42 5.61
C THR A 18 -18.77 10.64 4.49
N ALA A 19 -19.51 10.26 3.43
CA ALA A 19 -18.96 9.63 2.23
C ALA A 19 -18.21 10.61 1.30
N ALA A 20 -18.20 11.91 1.63
CA ALA A 20 -17.32 12.91 1.02
C ALA A 20 -15.85 12.78 1.46
N ASN A 21 -15.46 11.64 2.04
CA ASN A 21 -14.07 11.23 2.09
C ASN A 21 -13.66 10.84 0.66
N ARG A 22 -13.45 11.86 -0.18
CA ARG A 22 -12.71 11.75 -1.43
C ARG A 22 -11.53 10.81 -1.16
N PRO A 23 -11.25 9.81 -2.01
CA PRO A 23 -9.89 9.27 -2.05
C PRO A 23 -9.02 10.52 -2.14
N ALA A 24 -8.10 10.74 -1.19
CA ALA A 24 -7.28 11.94 -1.16
C ALA A 24 -6.79 12.15 -2.59
N ASP A 25 -7.43 13.10 -3.26
CA ASP A 25 -7.29 13.29 -4.69
C ASP A 25 -5.79 13.52 -4.83
N VAL A 26 -5.13 12.70 -5.64
CA VAL A 26 -3.67 12.68 -5.85
C VAL A 26 -3.25 13.93 -6.63
N PHE A 27 -3.97 15.02 -6.45
CA PHE A 27 -3.65 16.34 -6.94
C PHE A 27 -2.95 17.05 -5.81
N SER A 28 -1.63 17.19 -6.00
CA SER A 28 -0.82 18.19 -5.32
C SER A 28 -1.66 19.45 -5.13
N VAL A 29 -1.88 19.86 -3.87
CA VAL A 29 -2.68 21.02 -3.44
C VAL A 29 -2.08 22.36 -3.92
N ASN A 30 -1.10 22.29 -4.82
CA ASN A 30 -0.21 23.37 -5.18
C ASN A 30 -0.47 23.73 -6.63
N SER A 31 -0.91 24.97 -6.84
CA SER A 31 -0.98 25.54 -8.18
C SER A 31 0.44 25.70 -8.73
N PRO A 32 0.72 25.39 -10.02
CA PRO A 32 2.03 25.66 -10.63
C PRO A 32 2.43 27.15 -10.61
N VAL A 33 1.47 28.04 -10.33
CA VAL A 33 1.66 29.50 -10.23
C VAL A 33 2.08 29.94 -8.83
N GLU A 34 1.96 29.09 -7.81
CA GLU A 34 2.46 29.38 -6.46
C GLU A 34 3.98 29.24 -6.41
N SER A 35 4.66 30.36 -6.67
CA SER A 35 6.13 30.47 -6.66
C SER A 35 6.73 30.48 -5.24
N ASP A 36 5.91 30.62 -4.20
CA ASP A 36 6.34 30.62 -2.79
C ASP A 36 6.56 29.21 -2.21
N LEU A 37 6.09 28.17 -2.91
CA LEU A 37 6.42 26.76 -2.66
C LEU A 37 7.86 26.41 -3.06
N GLY A 38 8.63 27.44 -3.43
CA GLY A 38 9.95 27.73 -2.87
C GLY A 38 10.73 26.49 -2.47
N ILE A 39 11.50 25.98 -3.44
CA ILE A 39 12.70 25.15 -3.29
C ILE A 39 12.77 24.55 -1.89
N ARG A 40 12.06 23.43 -1.67
CA ARG A 40 12.30 22.64 -0.46
C ARG A 40 13.80 22.37 -0.43
N ASN A 41 14.47 22.65 0.68
CA ASN A 41 15.84 22.22 0.90
C ASN A 41 15.86 20.69 0.91
N THR A 42 15.88 20.10 -0.27
CA THR A 42 15.97 18.67 -0.48
C THR A 42 17.44 18.33 -0.33
N HIS A 43 17.78 17.79 0.82
CA HIS A 43 19.11 17.21 1.00
C HIS A 43 19.22 15.97 0.10
N HIS A 44 20.35 15.83 -0.59
CA HIS A 44 20.68 14.60 -1.28
C HIS A 44 20.77 13.47 -0.24
N HIS A 45 19.88 12.48 -0.34
CA HIS A 45 19.98 11.25 0.44
C HIS A 45 20.58 10.17 -0.45
N THR A 46 21.61 9.47 0.05
CA THR A 46 22.18 8.35 -0.70
C THR A 46 21.19 7.20 -0.79
N VAL A 47 20.89 6.76 -2.01
CA VAL A 47 20.05 5.57 -2.27
C VAL A 47 20.74 4.27 -1.87
N LEU A 48 22.04 4.32 -1.59
CA LEU A 48 22.85 3.17 -1.19
C LEU A 48 22.89 2.96 0.32
N ASN A 49 22.13 3.74 1.10
CA ASN A 49 22.10 3.53 2.54
C ASN A 49 21.55 2.12 2.84
N GLY A 50 22.36 1.28 3.49
CA GLY A 50 22.02 -0.13 3.75
C GLY A 50 22.35 -1.11 2.61
N TYR A 51 23.04 -0.68 1.55
CA TYR A 51 23.53 -1.62 0.55
C TYR A 51 24.52 -2.61 1.18
N THR A 52 24.12 -3.88 1.18
CA THR A 52 25.01 -4.99 1.54
C THR A 52 25.36 -5.71 0.25
N HIS A 53 26.64 -5.68 -0.13
CA HIS A 53 27.11 -6.41 -1.29
C HIS A 53 26.90 -7.92 -1.07
N ARG A 54 26.23 -8.57 -2.03
CA ARG A 54 26.08 -10.03 -2.07
C ARG A 54 26.60 -10.52 -3.41
N VAL A 55 27.58 -11.40 -3.37
CA VAL A 55 28.09 -12.09 -4.54
C VAL A 55 27.07 -13.16 -4.95
N PRO A 56 26.67 -13.25 -6.23
CA PRO A 56 25.89 -14.38 -6.71
C PRO A 56 26.64 -15.68 -6.41
N VAL A 57 26.03 -16.56 -5.62
CA VAL A 57 26.51 -17.93 -5.46
C VAL A 57 25.75 -18.81 -6.42
N ASP A 58 26.41 -19.85 -6.94
CA ASP A 58 25.73 -20.84 -7.75
C ASP A 58 24.53 -21.42 -6.97
N PRO A 59 23.40 -21.64 -7.65
CA PRO A 59 22.26 -22.26 -7.01
C PRO A 59 22.69 -23.62 -6.45
N LYS A 60 22.37 -23.86 -5.17
CA LYS A 60 22.51 -25.20 -4.59
C LYS A 60 21.76 -26.22 -5.46
N PRO A 61 22.20 -27.49 -5.53
CA PRO A 61 21.51 -28.51 -6.31
C PRO A 61 20.01 -28.56 -5.95
N TRP A 62 19.15 -28.25 -6.91
CA TRP A 62 17.71 -28.08 -6.65
C TRP A 62 17.05 -29.39 -6.22
N ARG A 63 17.51 -30.53 -6.77
CA ARG A 63 16.98 -31.86 -6.47
C ARG A 63 17.17 -32.21 -4.99
N GLN A 64 18.38 -32.04 -4.48
CA GLN A 64 18.70 -32.29 -3.08
C GLN A 64 17.85 -31.42 -2.14
N GLN A 65 17.68 -30.14 -2.46
CA GLN A 65 16.83 -29.24 -1.68
C GLN A 65 15.36 -29.63 -1.67
N ASN A 66 14.88 -30.25 -2.76
CA ASN A 66 13.51 -30.75 -2.86
C ASN A 66 13.35 -32.02 -2.02
N ASP A 67 14.33 -32.91 -2.07
CA ASP A 67 14.34 -34.15 -1.28
C ASP A 67 14.43 -33.83 0.24
N ASP A 68 15.29 -32.88 0.63
CA ASP A 68 15.45 -32.43 2.03
C ASP A 68 14.17 -31.78 2.61
N ARG A 69 13.34 -31.18 1.75
CA ARG A 69 12.11 -30.47 2.14
C ARG A 69 10.84 -31.26 1.87
N ALA A 70 10.96 -32.42 1.23
CA ALA A 70 9.82 -33.28 1.00
C ALA A 70 9.24 -33.68 2.35
N PRO A 71 7.91 -33.51 2.56
CA PRO A 71 7.25 -34.18 3.67
C PRO A 71 7.58 -35.67 3.55
N GLY A 72 8.02 -36.29 4.66
CA GLY A 72 8.50 -37.68 4.65
C GLY A 72 7.60 -38.55 3.80
N ALA A 73 8.21 -39.26 2.83
CA ALA A 73 7.51 -40.04 1.81
C ALA A 73 6.32 -40.74 2.46
N GLY A 74 5.11 -40.29 2.10
CA GLY A 74 3.91 -40.60 2.84
C GLY A 74 3.81 -42.10 3.06
N ALA A 75 3.86 -42.53 4.31
CA ALA A 75 3.18 -43.74 4.72
C ALA A 75 1.68 -43.43 4.61
N GLY A 76 1.18 -43.41 3.37
CA GLY A 76 -0.24 -43.40 3.07
C GLY A 76 -0.83 -44.68 3.64
N SER A 77 -1.73 -44.51 4.60
CA SER A 77 -2.45 -45.58 5.29
C SER A 77 -3.43 -46.31 4.37
#